data_AF-A0A8H8XQB4-F1
#
_entry.id   AF-A0A8H8XQB4-F1
#
_cell.length_a   1.000
_cell.length_b   1.000
_cell.length_c   1.000
_cell.angle_alpha   90.00
_cell.angle_beta   90.00
_cell.angle_gamma   90.00
#
_symmetry.space_group_name_H-M   'P 1'
#
loop_
_entity.id
_entity.type
_entity.pdbx_description
1 polymer ?
#
loop_
_entity_poly.entity_id
_entity_poly.type
_entity_poly.pdbx_seq_one_letter_code
_entity_poly.pdbx_strand_id
1 'polypeptide(L)'
;MALPSLDSSVAAARWRAARHEMPTTRKVRPCTFAPSPPLSLLLAALAGSAVAGNVVEGTYDMTTEAMGVKVRSTTVELTPEYIREGDNKLAIAEWVHRDGYVTARDGKGNTLLHARVEDGGDTLIQQIEGIGTATFTRID
;
A
#
# COMPACT_ATOMS: atom_id res chain seq x y z
N MET A 1 -1.50 -52.88 -18.81
CA MET A 1 -1.57 -52.01 -20.00
C MET A 1 -1.37 -50.58 -19.54
N ALA A 2 -0.24 -49.96 -19.90
CA ALA A 2 0.14 -48.61 -19.55
C ALA A 2 0.84 -47.98 -20.75
N LEU A 3 0.39 -46.81 -21.21
CA LEU A 3 1.03 -45.82 -22.10
C LEU A 3 0.16 -44.54 -22.06
N PRO A 4 0.69 -43.34 -22.34
CA PRO A 4 1.81 -42.70 -21.66
C PRO A 4 1.54 -41.21 -21.30
N SER A 5 2.39 -40.68 -20.43
CA SER A 5 2.57 -39.27 -20.09
C SER A 5 3.06 -38.44 -21.29
N LEU A 6 2.46 -37.27 -21.52
CA LEU A 6 2.95 -36.27 -22.45
C LEU A 6 3.86 -35.27 -21.70
N ASP A 7 5.16 -35.49 -21.90
CA ASP A 7 6.23 -34.54 -21.66
C ASP A 7 6.34 -33.63 -22.91
N SER A 8 6.54 -32.33 -22.73
CA SER A 8 6.86 -31.42 -23.84
C SER A 8 7.73 -30.28 -23.32
N SER A 9 9.02 -30.56 -23.36
CA SER A 9 10.13 -29.65 -23.16
C SER A 9 10.69 -29.28 -24.54
N VAL A 10 10.42 -28.07 -25.05
CA VAL A 10 11.26 -27.39 -26.06
C VAL A 10 11.01 -25.87 -26.01
N ALA A 11 11.97 -25.10 -25.49
CA ALA A 11 12.45 -23.84 -26.05
C ALA A 11 13.47 -23.19 -25.10
N ALA A 12 14.69 -23.73 -25.11
CA ALA A 12 15.87 -23.06 -24.59
C ALA A 12 16.45 -22.15 -25.68
N ALA A 13 16.56 -20.85 -25.42
CA ALA A 13 17.44 -19.93 -26.13
C ALA A 13 17.98 -18.92 -25.10
N ARG A 14 19.10 -19.22 -24.44
CA ARG A 14 20.46 -18.81 -24.84
C ARG A 14 20.59 -17.31 -25.13
N TRP A 15 20.97 -16.53 -24.12
CA TRP A 15 21.89 -15.40 -24.28
C TRP A 15 22.82 -15.35 -23.07
N ARG A 16 24.11 -15.62 -23.31
CA ARG A 16 25.21 -15.44 -22.37
C ARG A 16 26.31 -14.67 -23.10
N ALA A 17 26.89 -13.72 -22.36
CA ALA A 17 28.17 -13.06 -22.55
C ALA A 17 28.23 -11.79 -23.43
N ALA A 18 28.47 -10.66 -22.76
CA ALA A 18 29.58 -9.78 -23.10
C ALA A 18 30.18 -9.21 -21.81
N ARG A 19 31.41 -9.64 -21.49
CA ARG A 19 32.37 -8.91 -20.64
C ARG A 19 33.09 -7.88 -21.51
N HIS A 20 33.90 -7.04 -20.85
CA HIS A 20 34.74 -5.93 -21.34
C HIS A 20 34.04 -4.57 -21.18
N GLU A 21 34.60 -3.52 -20.58
CA GLU A 21 35.95 -3.23 -20.09
C GLU A 21 35.87 -1.91 -19.29
N MET A 22 36.64 -1.78 -18.21
CA MET A 22 36.88 -0.50 -17.54
C MET A 22 37.82 0.36 -18.40
N PRO A 23 37.61 1.68 -18.49
CA PRO A 23 38.69 2.61 -18.80
C PRO A 23 39.08 3.46 -17.58
N THR A 24 40.35 3.31 -17.20
CA THR A 24 41.13 4.13 -16.27
C THR A 24 41.25 5.60 -16.73
N THR A 25 40.96 6.52 -15.79
CA THR A 25 41.61 7.82 -15.53
C THR A 25 42.18 8.67 -16.69
N ARG A 26 41.59 9.86 -16.92
CA ARG A 26 42.28 11.04 -17.47
C ARG A 26 41.88 12.33 -16.73
N LYS A 27 42.88 13.10 -16.30
CA LYS A 27 42.83 14.26 -15.39
C LYS A 27 43.30 15.53 -16.12
N VAL A 28 42.48 16.59 -16.23
CA VAL A 28 42.83 18.02 -16.45
C VAL A 28 41.52 18.83 -16.61
N ARG A 29 41.30 20.08 -16.21
CA ARG A 29 41.70 21.03 -15.14
C ARG A 29 40.66 22.21 -15.20
N PRO A 30 40.59 23.15 -14.23
CA PRO A 30 39.38 23.94 -13.89
C PRO A 30 39.31 25.36 -14.50
N CYS A 31 38.27 26.11 -14.11
CA CYS A 31 37.96 27.56 -14.29
C CYS A 31 37.08 27.88 -15.52
N THR A 32 36.10 28.80 -15.55
CA THR A 32 35.40 29.73 -14.63
C THR A 32 34.36 30.43 -15.51
N PHE A 33 33.07 30.51 -15.17
CA PHE A 33 32.20 31.71 -15.23
C PHE A 33 30.72 31.37 -14.93
N ALA A 34 30.07 32.25 -14.16
CA ALA A 34 28.74 32.09 -13.55
C ALA A 34 27.60 32.73 -14.40
N PRO A 35 26.44 33.15 -13.83
CA PRO A 35 25.18 32.41 -13.76
C PRO A 35 24.03 33.09 -14.53
N SER A 36 22.92 32.38 -14.81
CA SER A 36 21.56 32.95 -14.97
C SER A 36 20.50 31.85 -15.19
N PRO A 37 19.67 31.50 -14.19
CA PRO A 37 18.45 30.74 -14.40
C PRO A 37 17.26 31.69 -14.62
N PRO A 38 16.29 31.32 -15.48
CA PRO A 38 14.92 31.57 -15.07
C PRO A 38 14.02 30.35 -15.31
N LEU A 39 13.16 30.11 -14.32
CA LEU A 39 11.94 29.30 -14.41
C LEU A 39 12.11 27.84 -14.88
N SER A 40 12.40 26.98 -13.92
CA SER A 40 11.73 25.67 -13.86
C SER A 40 11.27 25.46 -12.43
N LEU A 41 10.19 26.18 -12.08
CA LEU A 41 9.24 25.78 -11.06
C LEU A 41 8.55 24.51 -11.58
N LEU A 42 9.02 23.32 -11.23
CA LEU A 42 8.14 22.15 -11.22
C LEU A 42 8.71 21.01 -10.38
N LEU A 43 7.80 20.46 -9.57
CA LEU A 43 7.93 19.30 -8.69
C LEU A 43 8.65 19.53 -7.35
N ALA A 44 7.94 20.29 -6.52
CA ALA A 44 7.91 20.04 -5.09
C ALA A 44 7.72 18.55 -4.79
N ALA A 45 8.59 18.04 -3.91
CA ALA A 45 8.32 16.98 -2.95
C ALA A 45 7.54 15.75 -3.47
N LEU A 46 8.24 14.80 -4.10
CA LEU A 46 7.95 13.39 -3.81
C LEU A 46 8.81 12.95 -2.62
N ALA A 47 8.55 13.58 -1.47
CA ALA A 47 8.90 13.00 -0.17
C ALA A 47 7.96 11.80 0.08
N GLY A 48 8.12 10.74 -0.72
CA GLY A 48 7.46 9.45 -0.49
C GLY A 48 8.28 8.52 0.42
N SER A 49 9.38 9.01 0.98
CA SER A 49 10.19 8.28 1.93
C SER A 49 9.75 8.61 3.36
N ALA A 50 8.63 8.01 3.77
CA ALA A 50 8.26 7.63 5.14
C ALA A 50 6.73 7.70 5.33
N VAL A 51 6.01 6.64 4.96
CA VAL A 51 4.79 6.26 5.70
C VAL A 51 5.11 4.99 6.50
N ALA A 52 6.19 5.05 7.27
CA ALA A 52 6.40 4.14 8.40
C ALA A 52 5.75 4.78 9.65
N GLY A 53 4.48 5.12 9.51
CA GLY A 53 3.59 5.58 10.55
C GLY A 53 2.22 5.11 10.12
N ASN A 54 1.49 4.40 10.98
CA ASN A 54 0.21 3.80 10.64
C ASN A 54 -0.75 4.90 10.17
N VAL A 55 -0.89 5.07 8.85
CA VAL A 55 -1.66 6.16 8.24
C VAL A 55 -3.15 6.15 8.61
N VAL A 56 -3.59 5.04 9.22
CA VAL A 56 -4.97 4.75 9.59
C VAL A 56 -5.21 4.73 11.10
N GLU A 57 -4.24 5.18 11.91
CA GLU A 57 -4.49 5.39 13.33
C GLU A 57 -5.46 6.56 13.53
N GLY A 58 -6.45 6.37 14.40
CA GLY A 58 -7.43 7.41 14.73
C GLY A 58 -8.82 6.85 15.02
N THR A 59 -9.75 7.78 15.28
CA THR A 59 -11.16 7.46 15.51
C THR A 59 -11.97 7.76 14.26
N TYR A 60 -12.81 6.81 13.86
CA TYR A 60 -13.62 6.86 12.65
C TYR A 60 -15.11 6.69 12.97
N ASP A 61 -15.98 7.44 12.29
CA ASP A 61 -17.39 7.08 12.15
C ASP A 61 -17.53 6.11 10.98
N MET A 62 -17.90 4.86 11.28
CA MET A 62 -18.14 3.82 10.30
C MET A 62 -19.63 3.80 9.95
N THR A 63 -19.94 4.11 8.71
CA THR A 63 -21.28 3.91 8.13
C THR A 63 -21.27 2.71 7.20
N THR A 64 -22.19 1.76 7.40
CA THR A 64 -22.42 0.65 6.48
C THR A 64 -23.66 0.93 5.65
N GLU A 65 -23.53 0.76 4.33
CA GLU A 65 -24.61 0.88 3.36
C GLU A 65 -24.84 -0.45 2.67
N ALA A 66 -26.10 -0.89 2.60
CA ALA A 66 -26.52 -2.03 1.80
C ALA A 66 -27.49 -1.53 0.73
N MET A 67 -27.21 -1.83 -0.54
CA MET A 67 -28.04 -1.42 -1.68
C MET A 67 -28.38 0.09 -1.70
N GLY A 68 -27.46 0.94 -1.26
CA GLY A 68 -27.63 2.41 -1.23
C GLY A 68 -28.47 2.93 -0.05
N VAL A 69 -28.78 2.09 0.94
CA VAL A 69 -29.46 2.48 2.17
C VAL A 69 -28.51 2.33 3.35
N LYS A 70 -28.39 3.36 4.19
CA LYS A 70 -27.63 3.31 5.45
C LYS A 70 -28.27 2.28 6.39
N VAL A 71 -27.54 1.21 6.68
CA VAL A 71 -28.01 0.12 7.55
C VAL A 71 -27.45 0.20 8.96
N ARG A 72 -26.27 0.82 9.15
CA ARG A 72 -25.61 0.93 10.45
C ARG A 72 -24.66 2.13 10.49
N SER A 73 -24.54 2.76 11.67
CA SER A 73 -23.45 3.69 12.01
C SER A 73 -22.84 3.25 13.34
N THR A 74 -21.52 3.34 13.48
CA THR A 74 -20.85 3.13 14.76
C THR A 74 -19.48 3.79 14.77
N THR A 75 -18.97 4.11 15.95
CA THR A 75 -17.62 4.65 16.10
C THR A 75 -16.62 3.51 16.23
N VAL A 76 -15.55 3.57 15.43
CA VAL A 76 -14.47 2.59 15.41
C VAL A 76 -13.16 3.30 15.70
N GLU A 77 -12.42 2.82 16.68
CA GLU A 77 -11.07 3.27 17.00
C GLU A 77 -10.06 2.29 16.39
N LEU A 78 -9.18 2.80 15.53
CA LEU A 78 -8.13 2.04 14.87
C LEU A 78 -6.79 2.43 15.49
N THR A 79 -6.08 1.45 16.03
CA THR A 79 -4.75 1.64 16.60
C THR A 79 -3.76 0.63 16.01
N PRO A 80 -2.44 0.80 16.23
CA PRO A 80 -1.45 -0.19 15.81
C PRO A 80 -1.66 -1.58 16.43
N GLU A 81 -2.27 -1.65 17.61
CA GLU A 81 -2.35 -2.85 18.45
C GLU A 81 -3.75 -3.48 18.47
N TYR A 82 -4.79 -2.70 18.20
CA TYR A 82 -6.17 -3.17 18.25
C TYR A 82 -7.14 -2.35 17.39
N ILE A 83 -8.23 -2.99 17.01
CA ILE A 83 -9.46 -2.36 16.52
C ILE A 83 -10.48 -2.39 17.65
N ARG A 84 -11.13 -1.26 17.95
CA ARG A 84 -12.21 -1.20 18.92
C ARG A 84 -13.49 -0.69 18.27
N GLU A 85 -14.56 -1.45 18.43
CA GLU A 85 -15.91 -1.11 17.99
C GLU A 85 -16.84 -1.20 19.20
N GLY A 86 -17.18 -0.04 19.78
CA GLY A 86 -17.91 0.00 21.05
C GLY A 86 -17.16 -0.71 22.19
N ASP A 87 -17.73 -1.78 22.73
CA ASP A 87 -17.12 -2.62 23.77
C ASP A 87 -16.29 -3.79 23.22
N ASN A 88 -16.37 -4.04 21.91
CA ASN A 88 -15.62 -5.10 21.26
C ASN A 88 -14.19 -4.62 20.96
N LYS A 89 -13.18 -5.35 21.45
CA LYS A 89 -11.77 -5.06 21.21
C LYS A 89 -11.11 -6.26 20.52
N LEU A 90 -10.58 -6.04 19.32
CA LEU A 90 -9.92 -7.05 18.50
C LEU A 90 -8.42 -6.74 18.44
N ALA A 91 -7.58 -7.64 18.93
CA ALA A 91 -6.14 -7.47 18.90
C ALA A 91 -5.57 -7.67 17.48
N ILE A 92 -4.65 -6.79 17.09
CA ILE A 92 -3.96 -6.81 15.80
C ILE A 92 -2.56 -7.35 16.02
N ALA A 93 -2.14 -8.28 15.16
CA ALA A 93 -0.77 -8.77 15.11
C ALA A 93 0.06 -8.07 14.02
N GLU A 94 -0.57 -7.75 12.89
CA GLU A 94 0.10 -7.05 11.80
C GLU A 94 -0.84 -6.12 11.02
N TRP A 95 -0.27 -5.00 10.57
CA TRP A 95 -0.86 -4.12 9.56
C TRP A 95 -0.08 -4.28 8.25
N VAL A 96 -0.79 -4.56 7.16
CA VAL A 96 -0.22 -4.70 5.83
C VAL A 96 -0.73 -3.59 4.93
N HIS A 97 0.19 -2.78 4.40
CA HIS A 97 -0.10 -1.74 3.44
C HIS A 97 0.36 -2.17 2.05
N ARG A 98 -0.56 -2.26 1.09
CA ARG A 98 -0.24 -2.67 -0.28
C ARG A 98 -1.26 -2.12 -1.26
N ASP A 99 -0.80 -1.60 -2.41
CA ASP A 99 -1.63 -1.18 -3.54
C ASP A 99 -2.75 -0.18 -3.17
N GLY A 100 -2.53 0.69 -2.18
CA GLY A 100 -3.53 1.64 -1.68
C GLY A 100 -4.56 1.04 -0.72
N TYR A 101 -4.37 -0.20 -0.30
CA TYR A 101 -5.17 -0.86 0.73
C TYR A 101 -4.39 -1.02 2.02
N VAL A 102 -5.14 -1.06 3.11
CA VAL A 102 -4.66 -1.43 4.44
C VAL A 102 -5.40 -2.68 4.91
N THR A 103 -4.65 -3.61 5.49
CA THR A 103 -5.20 -4.87 6.03
C THR A 103 -4.70 -5.10 7.45
N ALA A 104 -5.61 -5.18 8.42
CA ALA A 104 -5.30 -5.64 9.77
C ALA A 104 -5.49 -7.15 9.85
N ARG A 105 -4.55 -7.86 10.49
CA ARG A 105 -4.68 -9.29 10.77
C ARG A 105 -4.49 -9.62 12.24
N ASP A 106 -5.20 -10.64 12.69
CA ASP A 106 -5.02 -11.20 14.03
C ASP A 106 -3.76 -12.08 14.12
N GLY A 107 -3.44 -12.56 15.32
CA GLY A 107 -2.30 -13.46 15.55
C GLY A 107 -2.40 -14.84 14.89
N LYS A 108 -3.53 -15.16 14.26
CA LYS A 108 -3.75 -16.39 13.48
C LYS A 108 -3.66 -16.13 11.97
N GLY A 109 -3.48 -14.88 11.55
CA GLY A 109 -3.44 -14.45 10.15
C GLY A 109 -4.82 -14.19 9.53
N ASN A 110 -5.90 -14.19 10.32
CA ASN A 110 -7.23 -13.84 9.81
C ASN A 110 -7.33 -12.34 9.58
N THR A 111 -7.94 -11.95 8.47
CA THR A 111 -8.23 -10.54 8.18
C THR A 111 -9.32 -10.02 9.11
N LEU A 112 -8.98 -9.01 9.90
CA LEU A 112 -9.93 -8.28 10.75
C LEU A 112 -10.55 -7.09 10.01
N LEU A 113 -9.73 -6.40 9.21
CA LEU A 113 -10.14 -5.26 8.40
C LEU A 113 -9.36 -5.29 7.09
N HIS A 114 -10.04 -5.02 5.98
CA HIS A 114 -9.42 -4.80 4.68
C HIS A 114 -10.12 -3.63 4.01
N ALA A 115 -9.46 -2.48 3.96
CA ALA A 115 -10.04 -1.26 3.45
C ALA A 115 -9.11 -0.56 2.48
N ARG A 116 -9.70 0.05 1.45
CA ARG A 116 -9.01 0.98 0.58
C ARG A 116 -8.79 2.29 1.34
N VAL A 117 -7.58 2.83 1.25
CA VAL A 117 -7.22 4.10 1.85
C VAL A 117 -7.48 5.21 0.82
N GLU A 118 -8.33 6.16 1.18
CA GLU A 118 -8.64 7.35 0.39
C GLU A 118 -8.30 8.60 1.22
N ASP A 119 -8.22 9.75 0.56
CA ASP A 119 -7.97 11.06 1.20
C ASP A 119 -6.78 11.07 2.17
N GLY A 120 -5.73 10.30 1.85
CA GLY A 120 -4.53 10.23 2.69
C GLY A 120 -4.69 9.52 4.05
N GLY A 121 -5.79 8.79 4.27
CA GLY A 121 -6.07 8.09 5.54
C GLY A 121 -7.33 8.58 6.26
N ASP A 122 -7.92 9.68 5.80
CA ASP A 122 -9.12 10.26 6.42
C ASP A 122 -10.40 9.51 6.04
N THR A 123 -10.40 8.85 4.88
CA THR A 123 -11.51 8.01 4.43
C THR A 123 -11.01 6.59 4.19
N LEU A 124 -11.65 5.59 4.78
CA LEU A 124 -11.42 4.17 4.45
C LEU A 124 -12.68 3.55 3.86
N ILE A 125 -12.51 2.74 2.82
CA ILE A 125 -13.63 2.06 2.15
C ILE A 125 -13.42 0.56 2.18
N GLN A 126 -14.28 -0.15 2.90
CA GLN A 126 -14.30 -1.60 2.97
C GLN A 126 -15.50 -2.14 2.20
N GLN A 127 -15.25 -3.06 1.27
CA GLN A 127 -16.32 -3.84 0.66
C GLN A 127 -16.61 -5.07 1.52
N ILE A 128 -17.87 -5.25 1.89
CA ILE A 128 -18.36 -6.39 2.65
C ILE A 128 -19.17 -7.25 1.68
N GLU A 129 -18.61 -8.39 1.29
CA GLU A 129 -19.23 -9.30 0.33
C GLU A 129 -20.64 -9.71 0.79
N GLY A 130 -21.61 -9.59 -0.13
CA GLY A 130 -23.01 -9.95 0.14
C GLY A 130 -23.78 -8.96 1.02
N ILE A 131 -23.16 -7.90 1.54
CA ILE A 131 -23.82 -6.88 2.37
C ILE A 131 -23.81 -5.52 1.67
N GLY A 132 -22.62 -5.02 1.30
CA GLY A 132 -22.46 -3.70 0.70
C GLY A 132 -21.13 -3.05 1.06
N THR A 133 -21.13 -1.75 1.31
CA THR A 133 -19.92 -0.97 1.54
C THR A 133 -19.94 -0.38 2.94
N ALA A 134 -18.85 -0.53 3.67
CA ALA A 134 -18.58 0.22 4.89
C ALA A 134 -17.59 1.35 4.60
N THR A 135 -17.99 2.57 4.94
CA THR A 135 -17.17 3.77 4.81
C THR A 135 -16.81 4.25 6.20
N PHE A 136 -15.53 4.47 6.44
CA PHE A 136 -14.98 4.99 7.68
C PHE A 136 -14.54 6.42 7.40
N THR A 137 -15.10 7.39 8.10
CA THR A 137 -14.68 8.80 8.02
C THR A 137 -14.03 9.19 9.34
N ARG A 138 -12.79 9.67 9.29
CA ARG A 138 -12.06 10.12 10.47
C ARG A 138 -12.79 11.29 11.15
N ILE A 139 -12.83 11.29 12.48
CA ILE A 139 -13.56 12.29 13.28
C ILE A 139 -12.72 12.98 14.37
N ASP A 140 -11.44 12.65 14.49
CA ASP A 140 -10.50 13.27 15.44
C ASP A 140 -9.69 14.43 14.86
#